data_AF-A0ABD5ZAH8-F1
#
_entry.id   AF-A0ABD5ZAH8-F1
#
_cell.length_a   1.000
_cell.length_b   1.000
_cell.length_c   1.000
_cell.angle_alpha   90.00
_cell.angle_beta   90.00
_cell.angle_gamma   90.00
#
_symmetry.space_group_name_H-M   'P 1'
#
loop_
_entity.id
_entity.type
_entity.pdbx_description
1 polymer ?
#
loop_
_entity_poly.entity_id
_entity_poly.type
_entity_poly.pdbx_seq_one_letter_code
_entity_poly.pdbx_strand_id
1 'polypeptide(L)'
;MEEPDWAEIVRVLYQQSPNLPTGEINRSHPFVVETDLNRLEANKSVETLEEWGLVEREEIKSRWDSPGTGGLEGEREYGYKLTSDGFDVAHERELSARDNQINNSLVFLTFILVLAQIIGVLPLADWAKVLSGFVVLIGMLGIILRTDLLAQ
;
A
#
# COMPACT_ATOMS: atom_id res chain seq x y z
N MET A 1 9.19 5.79 7.27
CA MET A 1 8.21 6.35 8.20
C MET A 1 7.08 5.35 8.22
N GLU A 2 6.59 4.95 9.39
CA GLU A 2 5.38 4.12 9.49
C GLU A 2 4.22 4.89 8.83
N GLU A 3 3.46 4.22 7.98
CA GLU A 3 2.26 4.83 7.40
C GLU A 3 1.26 5.10 8.52
N PRO A 4 0.53 6.22 8.48
CA PRO A 4 -0.46 6.49 9.52
C PRO A 4 -1.63 5.51 9.40
N ASP A 5 -2.15 5.04 10.53
CA ASP A 5 -3.20 4.01 10.64
C ASP A 5 -4.40 4.23 9.70
N TRP A 6 -4.85 5.49 9.55
CA TRP A 6 -5.95 5.83 8.66
C TRP A 6 -5.64 5.59 7.18
N ALA A 7 -4.39 5.70 6.76
CA ALA A 7 -4.00 5.47 5.38
C ALA A 7 -4.09 3.99 5.00
N GLU A 8 -3.80 3.09 5.94
CA GLU A 8 -3.96 1.65 5.72
C GLU A 8 -5.43 1.28 5.51
N ILE A 9 -6.34 1.86 6.30
CA ILE A 9 -7.79 1.70 6.15
C ILE A 9 -8.27 2.20 4.78
N VAL A 10 -7.80 3.37 4.34
CA VAL A 10 -8.12 3.94 3.02
C VAL A 10 -7.61 3.04 1.90
N ARG A 11 -6.40 2.47 2.03
CA ARG A 11 -5.84 1.52 1.06
C ARG A 11 -6.69 0.26 0.95
N VAL A 12 -7.12 -0.30 2.09
CA VAL A 12 -7.99 -1.49 2.12
C VAL A 12 -9.32 -1.21 1.43
N LEU A 13 -9.95 -0.06 1.71
CA LEU A 13 -11.19 0.35 1.03
C LEU A 13 -11.00 0.56 -0.48
N TYR A 14 -9.86 1.13 -0.88
CA TYR A 14 -9.54 1.36 -2.29
C TYR A 14 -9.33 0.05 -3.07
N GLN A 15 -8.70 -0.94 -2.44
CA GLN A 15 -8.42 -2.24 -3.06
C GLN A 15 -9.63 -3.19 -3.07
N GLN A 16 -10.47 -3.17 -2.02
CA GLN A 16 -11.58 -4.11 -1.84
C GLN A 16 -12.96 -3.59 -2.31
N SER A 17 -12.97 -2.61 -3.22
CA SER A 17 -14.13 -2.01 -3.92
C SER A 17 -15.50 -2.77 -3.82
N PRO A 18 -16.66 -2.11 -3.56
CA PRO A 18 -16.88 -0.74 -3.09
C PRO A 18 -17.45 -0.64 -1.67
N ASN A 19 -17.77 -1.75 -0.99
CA ASN A 19 -18.50 -1.72 0.28
C ASN A 19 -17.99 -2.80 1.24
N LEU A 20 -17.28 -2.39 2.29
CA LEU A 20 -16.93 -3.28 3.40
C LEU A 20 -17.99 -3.20 4.48
N PRO A 21 -18.44 -4.33 5.08
CA PRO A 21 -19.53 -4.30 6.05
C PRO A 21 -19.20 -3.38 7.24
N THR A 22 -20.12 -2.50 7.65
CA THR A 22 -19.96 -1.62 8.82
C THR A 22 -20.25 -2.34 10.14
N GLY A 23 -20.16 -3.68 10.16
CA GLY A 23 -20.34 -4.45 11.37
C GLY A 23 -19.33 -4.02 12.43
N GLU A 24 -19.56 -4.47 13.68
CA GLU A 24 -18.59 -4.28 14.75
C GLU A 24 -17.21 -4.75 14.27
N ILE A 25 -16.25 -3.81 14.15
CA ILE A 25 -14.87 -4.14 13.73
C ILE A 25 -14.36 -5.17 14.73
N ASN A 26 -14.34 -6.44 14.34
CA ASN A 26 -13.87 -7.54 15.16
C ASN A 26 -12.53 -8.03 14.60
N ARG A 27 -11.95 -9.06 15.22
CA ARG A 27 -10.65 -9.61 14.79
C ARG A 27 -10.66 -10.19 13.37
N SER A 28 -11.84 -10.43 12.81
CA SER A 28 -12.05 -10.98 11.48
C SER A 28 -12.48 -9.92 10.47
N HIS A 29 -12.59 -8.65 10.90
CA HIS A 29 -12.94 -7.56 10.01
C HIS A 29 -11.79 -7.32 9.02
N PRO A 30 -12.04 -7.04 7.73
CA PRO A 30 -10.98 -6.81 6.74
C PRO A 30 -9.98 -5.75 7.18
N PHE A 31 -10.44 -4.70 7.85
CA PHE A 31 -9.55 -3.69 8.47
C PHE A 31 -8.57 -4.22 9.50
N VAL A 32 -8.83 -5.34 10.18
CA VAL A 32 -7.91 -5.92 11.18
C VAL A 32 -7.11 -7.09 10.61
N VAL A 33 -7.58 -7.68 9.51
CA VAL A 33 -6.91 -8.82 8.85
C VAL A 33 -5.90 -8.32 7.82
N GLU A 34 -6.26 -7.29 7.06
CA GLU A 34 -5.43 -6.71 5.98
C GLU A 34 -4.50 -5.60 6.47
N THR A 35 -4.66 -5.19 7.74
CA THR A 35 -3.79 -4.21 8.39
C THR A 35 -3.31 -4.80 9.71
N ASP A 36 -2.15 -4.36 10.20
CA ASP A 36 -1.64 -4.75 11.52
C ASP A 36 -2.30 -3.96 12.67
N LEU A 37 -3.35 -3.18 12.37
CA LEU A 37 -4.05 -2.35 13.34
C LEU A 37 -4.87 -3.18 14.31
N ASN A 38 -4.83 -2.80 15.58
CA ASN A 38 -5.77 -3.36 16.53
C ASN A 38 -7.19 -2.80 16.31
N ARG A 39 -8.18 -3.48 16.87
CA ARG A 39 -9.60 -3.09 16.76
C ARG A 39 -9.87 -1.63 17.16
N LEU A 40 -9.17 -1.13 18.19
CA LEU A 40 -9.38 0.23 18.71
C LEU A 40 -8.83 1.27 17.73
N GLU A 41 -7.63 1.03 17.21
CA GLU A 41 -6.96 1.86 16.20
C GLU A 41 -7.75 1.88 14.89
N ALA A 42 -8.22 0.72 14.42
CA ALA A 42 -9.06 0.63 13.24
C ALA A 42 -10.37 1.42 13.40
N ASN A 43 -11.07 1.28 14.52
CA ASN A 43 -12.29 2.07 14.81
C ASN A 43 -12.01 3.57 14.84
N LYS A 44 -10.99 4.00 15.56
CA LYS A 44 -10.62 5.41 15.68
C LYS A 44 -10.22 6.01 14.32
N SER A 45 -9.52 5.22 13.51
CA SER A 45 -9.11 5.61 12.17
C SER A 45 -10.31 5.78 11.24
N VAL A 46 -11.26 4.84 11.25
CA VAL A 46 -12.51 4.95 10.50
C VAL A 46 -13.32 6.18 10.94
N GLU A 47 -13.47 6.40 12.24
CA GLU A 47 -14.17 7.58 12.78
C GLU A 47 -13.51 8.89 12.31
N THR A 48 -12.17 8.94 12.32
CA THR A 48 -11.41 10.09 11.83
C THR A 48 -11.64 10.32 10.33
N LEU A 49 -11.67 9.25 9.53
CA LEU A 49 -11.92 9.32 8.09
C LEU A 49 -13.35 9.76 7.77
N GLU A 50 -14.33 9.36 8.58
CA GLU A 50 -15.71 9.86 8.48
C GLU A 50 -15.79 11.35 8.83
N GLU A 51 -15.09 11.80 9.89
CA GLU A 51 -15.03 13.21 10.28
C GLU A 51 -14.42 14.09 9.17
N TRP A 52 -13.42 13.55 8.46
CA TRP A 52 -12.81 14.22 7.30
C TRP A 52 -13.62 14.09 6.01
N GLY A 53 -14.72 13.34 6.01
CA GLY A 53 -15.56 13.13 4.83
C GLY A 53 -14.90 12.28 3.75
N LEU A 54 -13.87 11.48 4.09
CA LEU A 54 -13.18 10.58 3.16
C LEU A 54 -13.87 9.22 3.07
N VAL A 55 -14.61 8.83 4.10
CA VAL A 55 -15.39 7.58 4.17
C VAL A 55 -16.84 7.91 4.53
N GLU A 56 -17.77 7.22 3.87
CA GLU A 56 -19.20 7.30 4.15
C GLU A 56 -19.80 5.91 4.39
N ARG A 57 -20.92 5.87 5.11
CA ARG A 57 -21.73 4.66 5.29
C ARG A 57 -22.79 4.60 4.20
N GLU A 58 -22.66 3.65 3.29
CA GLU A 58 -23.66 3.35 2.26
C GLU A 58 -24.47 2.11 2.66
N GLU A 59 -25.79 2.14 2.46
CA GLU A 59 -26.62 0.95 2.66
C GLU A 59 -26.26 -0.09 1.59
N ILE A 60 -25.73 -1.24 2.03
CA ILE A 60 -25.48 -2.37 1.15
C ILE A 60 -26.86 -2.97 0.88
N LYS A 61 -27.37 -2.76 -0.34
CA LYS A 61 -28.51 -3.54 -0.82
C LYS A 61 -28.08 -4.99 -0.88
N SER A 62 -28.36 -5.73 0.18
CA SER A 62 -28.12 -7.17 0.20
C SER A 62 -28.87 -7.76 -1.00
N ARG A 63 -28.18 -8.58 -1.78
CA ARG A 63 -28.68 -9.18 -3.05
C ARG A 63 -29.89 -10.10 -2.84
N TRP A 64 -30.45 -10.15 -1.63
CA TRP A 64 -31.55 -10.96 -1.18
C TRP A 64 -32.85 -10.15 -1.07
N ASP A 65 -33.18 -9.36 -2.11
CA ASP A 65 -34.58 -9.14 -2.45
C ASP A 65 -35.15 -10.46 -3.02
N SER A 66 -35.24 -11.48 -2.18
CA SER A 66 -35.92 -12.74 -2.52
C SER A 66 -37.43 -12.47 -2.53
N PRO A 67 -38.12 -12.57 -3.68
CA PRO A 67 -39.53 -12.21 -3.83
C PRO A 67 -40.45 -13.29 -3.25
N GLY A 68 -40.30 -13.64 -1.96
CA GLY A 68 -41.06 -14.75 -1.38
C GLY A 68 -41.10 -14.87 0.14
N THR A 69 -40.30 -14.11 0.90
CA THR A 69 -40.37 -14.15 2.38
C THR A 69 -41.19 -12.99 2.90
N GLY A 70 -42.44 -13.26 3.26
CA GLY A 70 -43.34 -12.28 3.85
C GLY A 70 -42.74 -11.62 5.09
N GLY A 71 -42.48 -10.32 5.00
CA GLY A 71 -42.56 -9.38 6.12
C GLY A 71 -41.57 -9.54 7.27
N LEU A 72 -40.42 -10.19 7.08
CA LEU A 72 -39.30 -9.97 8.00
C LEU A 72 -38.49 -8.82 7.42
N GLU A 73 -38.54 -7.65 8.07
CA GLU A 73 -37.65 -6.52 7.79
C GLU A 73 -36.22 -7.05 7.75
N GLY A 74 -35.64 -7.17 6.56
CA GLY A 74 -34.26 -7.55 6.39
C GLY A 74 -33.40 -6.57 7.18
N GLU A 75 -32.50 -7.10 8.00
CA GLU A 75 -31.52 -6.31 8.73
C GLU A 75 -30.75 -5.46 7.71
N ARG A 76 -30.88 -4.13 7.80
CA ARG A 76 -30.22 -3.21 6.87
C ARG A 76 -28.72 -3.33 7.10
N GLU A 77 -28.02 -3.96 6.17
CA GLU A 77 -26.56 -4.01 6.19
C GLU A 77 -26.01 -2.69 5.66
N TYR A 78 -25.19 -2.01 6.46
CA TYR A 78 -24.47 -0.82 6.03
C TYR A 78 -23.02 -1.21 5.70
N GLY A 79 -22.39 -0.44 4.81
CA GLY A 79 -21.04 -0.65 4.32
C GLY A 79 -20.24 0.65 4.34
N TYR A 80 -18.95 0.56 4.61
CA TYR A 80 -18.01 1.67 4.47
C TYR A 80 -17.58 1.76 3.01
N LYS A 81 -17.64 2.98 2.50
CA LYS A 81 -17.28 3.32 1.13
C LYS A 81 -16.42 4.58 1.12
N LEU A 82 -15.49 4.66 0.19
CA LEU A 82 -14.75 5.89 -0.06
C LEU A 82 -15.65 6.92 -0.75
N THR A 83 -15.63 8.13 -0.25
CA THR A 83 -16.19 9.28 -0.97
C THR A 83 -15.31 9.62 -2.18
N SER A 84 -15.75 10.54 -3.05
CA SER A 84 -14.91 11.02 -4.16
C SER A 84 -13.56 11.54 -3.66
N ASP A 85 -13.58 12.33 -2.58
CA ASP A 85 -12.38 12.91 -1.98
C ASP A 85 -11.50 11.80 -1.35
N GLY A 86 -12.12 10.81 -0.71
CA GLY A 86 -11.40 9.64 -0.19
C GLY A 86 -10.72 8.82 -1.27
N PHE A 87 -11.36 8.67 -2.43
CA PHE A 87 -10.78 8.00 -3.59
C PHE A 87 -9.60 8.78 -4.16
N ASP A 88 -9.73 10.10 -4.32
CA ASP A 88 -8.65 10.95 -4.84
C ASP A 88 -7.42 10.90 -3.92
N VAL A 89 -7.62 10.97 -2.59
CA VAL A 89 -6.54 10.82 -1.61
C VAL A 89 -5.90 9.43 -1.70
N ALA A 90 -6.69 8.36 -1.79
CA ALA A 90 -6.16 7.01 -1.95
C ALA A 90 -5.33 6.87 -3.24
N HIS A 91 -5.84 7.43 -4.34
CA HIS A 91 -5.22 7.37 -5.64
C HIS A 91 -3.92 8.16 -5.71
N GLU A 92 -3.89 9.38 -5.16
CA GLU A 92 -2.68 10.21 -5.10
C GLU A 92 -1.57 9.52 -4.27
N ARG A 93 -1.94 8.83 -3.19
CA ARG A 93 -0.98 8.06 -2.39
C ARG A 93 -0.40 6.88 -3.15
N GLU A 94 -1.23 6.12 -3.86
CA GLU A 94 -0.78 5.02 -4.71
C GLU A 94 0.18 5.53 -5.81
N LEU A 95 -0.14 6.66 -6.43
CA LEU A 95 0.74 7.31 -7.41
C LEU A 95 2.06 7.75 -6.77
N SER A 96 2.02 8.40 -5.61
CA SER A 96 3.22 8.84 -4.89
C SER A 96 4.10 7.68 -4.45
N ALA A 97 3.52 6.56 -4.02
CA ALA A 97 4.25 5.35 -3.68
C ALA A 97 5.01 4.79 -4.89
N ARG A 98 4.36 4.74 -6.06
CA ARG A 98 4.99 4.32 -7.33
C ARG A 98 6.09 5.27 -7.76
N ASP A 99 5.85 6.58 -7.69
CA ASP A 99 6.84 7.60 -8.06
C ASP A 99 8.08 7.54 -7.15
N ASN A 100 7.90 7.33 -5.85
CA ASN A 100 9.01 7.15 -4.91
C ASN A 100 9.84 5.90 -5.24
N GLN A 101 9.21 4.78 -5.63
CA GLN A 101 9.93 3.58 -6.06
C GLN A 101 10.73 3.82 -7.36
N ILE A 102 10.14 4.53 -8.32
CA ILE A 102 10.82 4.89 -9.58
C ILE A 102 12.01 5.81 -9.29
N ASN A 103 11.82 6.82 -8.44
CA ASN A 103 12.87 7.77 -8.09
C ASN A 103 14.04 7.08 -7.35
N ASN A 104 13.75 6.19 -6.39
CA ASN A 104 14.78 5.41 -5.72
C ASN A 104 15.56 4.52 -6.70
N SER A 105 14.88 3.92 -7.67
CA SER A 105 15.51 3.11 -8.73
C SER A 105 16.44 3.96 -9.60
N LEU A 106 16.04 5.19 -9.94
CA LEU A 106 16.83 6.13 -10.72
C LEU A 106 18.06 6.62 -9.95
N VAL A 107 17.90 6.95 -8.66
CA VAL A 107 19.01 7.33 -7.77
C VAL A 107 20.02 6.19 -7.67
N PHE A 108 19.55 4.95 -7.49
CA PHE A 108 20.41 3.78 -7.46
C PHE A 108 21.18 3.61 -8.77
N LEU A 109 20.50 3.67 -9.92
CA LEU A 109 21.15 3.56 -11.24
C LEU A 109 22.19 4.67 -11.48
N THR A 110 21.90 5.90 -11.03
CA THR A 110 22.84 7.02 -11.10
C THR A 110 24.07 6.77 -10.24
N PHE A 111 23.89 6.21 -9.03
CA PHE A 111 24.99 5.81 -8.16
C PHE A 111 25.87 4.73 -8.80
N ILE A 112 25.27 3.73 -9.47
CA ILE A 112 26.01 2.71 -10.23
C ILE A 112 26.88 3.34 -11.32
N LEU A 113 26.29 4.25 -12.11
CA LEU A 113 27.00 4.92 -13.21
C LEU A 113 28.22 5.71 -12.69
N VAL A 114 28.07 6.40 -11.57
CA VAL A 114 29.17 7.15 -10.93
C VAL A 114 30.27 6.18 -10.47
N LEU A 115 29.93 5.06 -9.83
CA LEU A 115 30.93 4.05 -9.43
C LEU A 115 31.67 3.45 -10.62
N ALA A 116 30.95 3.14 -11.71
CA ALA A 116 31.56 2.62 -12.93
C ALA A 116 32.55 3.63 -13.55
N GLN A 117 32.22 4.93 -13.55
CA GLN A 117 33.13 5.97 -14.01
C GLN A 117 34.38 6.09 -13.14
N ILE A 118 34.24 6.02 -11.81
CA ILE A 118 35.39 6.07 -10.88
C ILE A 118 36.38 4.94 -11.20
N ILE A 119 35.89 3.71 -11.40
CA ILE A 119 36.73 2.56 -11.77
C ILE A 119 37.49 2.80 -13.08
N GLY A 120 36.83 3.41 -14.07
CA GLY A 120 37.42 3.69 -15.38
C GLY A 120 38.61 4.66 -15.32
N VAL A 121 38.55 5.66 -14.43
CA VAL A 121 39.53 6.75 -14.31
C VAL A 121 40.73 6.36 -13.43
N LEU A 122 40.60 5.33 -12.57
CA LEU A 122 41.71 4.89 -11.74
C LEU A 122 42.89 4.34 -12.58
N PRO A 123 44.14 4.67 -12.23
CA PRO A 123 45.34 4.19 -12.93
C PRO A 123 45.67 2.74 -12.50
N LEU A 124 44.73 1.83 -12.72
CA LEU A 124 44.87 0.39 -12.48
C LEU A 124 45.18 -0.33 -13.79
N ALA A 125 45.85 -1.48 -13.68
CA ALA A 125 46.00 -2.39 -14.81
C ALA A 125 44.62 -2.88 -15.31
N ASP A 126 44.48 -3.12 -16.62
CA ASP A 126 43.17 -3.41 -17.23
C ASP A 126 42.46 -4.62 -16.59
N TRP A 127 43.21 -5.67 -16.24
CA TRP A 127 42.65 -6.84 -15.56
C TRP A 127 42.09 -6.51 -14.17
N ALA A 128 42.71 -5.58 -13.45
CA ALA A 128 42.25 -5.13 -12.14
C ALA A 128 40.99 -4.25 -12.26
N LYS A 129 40.86 -3.46 -13.33
CA LYS A 129 39.62 -2.74 -13.65
C LYS A 129 38.45 -3.70 -13.89
N VAL A 130 38.67 -4.73 -14.72
CA VAL A 130 37.66 -5.77 -14.98
C VAL A 130 37.26 -6.49 -13.70
N LEU A 131 38.23 -6.90 -12.88
CA LEU A 131 37.98 -7.56 -11.60
C LEU A 131 37.15 -6.65 -10.65
N SER A 132 37.53 -5.38 -10.53
CA SER A 132 36.82 -4.43 -9.68
C SER A 132 35.37 -4.18 -10.15
N GLY A 133 35.15 -4.07 -11.46
CA GLY A 133 33.81 -3.97 -12.03
C GLY A 133 32.95 -5.21 -11.74
N PHE A 134 33.55 -6.40 -11.82
CA PHE A 134 32.87 -7.65 -11.49
C PHE A 134 32.49 -7.74 -10.01
N VAL A 135 33.38 -7.33 -9.10
CA VAL A 135 33.09 -7.27 -7.65
C VAL A 135 31.96 -6.29 -7.35
N VAL A 136 31.97 -5.11 -7.99
CA VAL A 136 30.89 -4.12 -7.83
C VAL A 136 29.56 -4.66 -8.35
N LEU A 137 29.54 -5.34 -9.49
CA LEU A 137 28.35 -6.00 -10.03
C LEU A 137 27.79 -7.08 -9.08
N ILE A 138 28.64 -7.93 -8.51
CA ILE A 138 28.22 -8.93 -7.53
C ILE A 138 27.69 -8.27 -6.26
N GLY A 139 28.37 -7.23 -5.76
CA GLY A 139 27.91 -6.46 -4.61
C GLY A 139 26.54 -5.84 -4.84
N MET A 140 26.31 -5.27 -6.03
CA MET A 140 25.02 -4.72 -6.42
C MET A 140 23.94 -5.79 -6.53
N LEU A 141 24.23 -6.93 -7.14
CA LEU A 141 23.30 -8.06 -7.20
C LEU A 141 22.92 -8.53 -5.79
N GLY A 142 23.89 -8.60 -4.88
CA GLY A 142 23.65 -8.95 -3.48
C GLY A 142 22.79 -7.93 -2.74
N ILE A 143 22.98 -6.63 -2.98
CA ILE A 143 22.15 -5.57 -2.41
C ILE A 143 20.72 -5.68 -2.95
N ILE A 144 20.55 -5.84 -4.27
CA ILE A 144 19.23 -5.97 -4.90
C ILE A 144 18.49 -7.18 -4.34
N LEU A 145 19.12 -8.36 -4.32
CA LEU A 145 18.53 -9.57 -3.76
C LEU A 145 18.14 -9.39 -2.29
N ARG A 146 18.96 -8.69 -1.51
CA ARG A 146 18.65 -8.40 -0.11
C ARG A 146 17.49 -7.42 0.04
N THR A 147 17.44 -6.36 -0.77
CA THR A 147 16.34 -5.39 -0.72
C THR A 147 15.03 -5.99 -1.18
N ASP A 148 15.06 -6.86 -2.19
CA ASP A 148 13.88 -7.56 -2.71
C ASP A 148 13.37 -8.60 -1.70
N LEU A 149 14.28 -9.31 -1.00
CA LEU A 149 13.93 -10.20 0.12
C LEU A 149 13.38 -9.48 1.36
N LEU A 150 13.70 -8.20 1.54
CA LEU A 150 13.22 -7.40 2.67
C LEU A 150 11.94 -6.61 2.33
N ALA A 151 11.54 -6.59 1.05
CA ALA A 151 10.34 -5.92 0.55
C ALA A 151 9.14 -6.88 0.39
N GLN A 152 9.34 -8.19 0.59
CA GLN A 152 8.29 -9.21 0.74
C GLN A 152 8.01 -9.50 2.22
#